data_AF-A0A0S6XAD3-F1
#
_entry.id   AF-A0A0S6XAD3-F1
#
_cell.length_a   1.000
_cell.length_b   1.000
_cell.length_c   1.000
_cell.angle_alpha   90.00
_cell.angle_beta   90.00
_cell.angle_gamma   90.00
#
_symmetry.space_group_name_H-M   'P 1'
#
loop_
_entity.id
_entity.type
_entity.pdbx_description
1 polymer ?
#
loop_
_entity_poly.entity_id
_entity_poly.type
_entity_poly.pdbx_seq_one_letter_code
_entity_poly.pdbx_strand_id
1 'polypeptide(L)'
;MPFRSFLHAVHDRMSSRSPSPAGTAIASTTKSSPSPKPQDSTSNLYSRRSKSRSPAPPHHVSKQIITPPASRDTSATRPDASPQRQRRPRRRLRVQVPLYIYPTANAWEPLFIAMAAHPDLQFDIVVNPFNGPGPDALPDENYIAQMTRLRQHSNVTVYGYVHISWAERSLEDVLNDVRAYEGWNTASQPGADKDIHVDGIFVDEAPYHPRSMGYMSSLHAHIRRTLSRGALVWTNPGCPVAAAYYNHADRITAFEASFADWDERGGFLQGFEGGSKEKRKTGVMVHSCPREKVADVLATCKEEGADGVFVTDLRGYEGWGRGWAEWVRIVADEVEAAS
;
A
#
# COMPACT_ATOMS: atom_id res chain seq x y z
N MET A 1 18.37 -19.07 -1.11
CA MET A 1 17.15 -18.55 -1.77
C MET A 1 15.94 -19.36 -1.32
N PRO A 2 15.11 -18.86 -0.37
CA PRO A 2 13.84 -19.50 -0.03
C PRO A 2 12.61 -18.59 -0.24
N PHE A 3 12.77 -17.38 -0.79
CA PHE A 3 11.69 -16.38 -0.93
C PHE A 3 10.59 -16.76 -1.95
N ARG A 4 10.85 -17.73 -2.85
CA ARG A 4 9.89 -18.18 -3.87
C ARG A 4 8.86 -19.19 -3.36
N SER A 5 9.10 -19.84 -2.22
CA SER A 5 8.30 -21.01 -1.81
C SER A 5 7.02 -20.67 -1.04
N PHE A 6 6.93 -19.45 -0.49
CA PHE A 6 5.81 -19.06 0.38
C PHE A 6 4.62 -18.49 -0.40
N LEU A 7 4.86 -17.65 -1.42
CA LEU A 7 3.78 -17.12 -2.27
C LEU A 7 3.07 -18.23 -3.07
N HIS A 8 3.79 -19.28 -3.45
CA HIS A 8 3.19 -20.50 -4.01
C HIS A 8 2.21 -21.18 -3.04
N ALA A 9 2.45 -21.15 -1.72
CA ALA A 9 1.62 -21.87 -0.75
C ALA A 9 0.26 -21.20 -0.49
N VAL A 10 0.17 -19.88 -0.67
CA VAL A 10 -1.10 -19.13 -0.62
C VAL A 10 -1.87 -19.32 -1.93
N HIS A 11 -1.17 -19.27 -3.07
CA HIS A 11 -1.74 -19.49 -4.40
C HIS A 11 -2.32 -20.92 -4.60
N ASP A 12 -1.60 -21.96 -4.16
CA ASP A 12 -2.01 -23.37 -4.32
C ASP A 12 -3.19 -23.76 -3.41
N ARG A 13 -3.38 -23.08 -2.27
CA ARG A 13 -4.53 -23.34 -1.37
C ARG A 13 -5.84 -22.74 -1.88
N MET A 14 -5.79 -21.65 -2.64
CA MET A 14 -6.98 -21.03 -3.22
C MET A 14 -7.45 -21.76 -4.49
N SER A 15 -6.55 -22.38 -5.24
CA SER A 15 -6.91 -23.16 -6.44
C SER A 15 -7.54 -24.55 -6.13
N SER A 16 -7.42 -25.05 -4.90
CA SER A 16 -7.76 -26.44 -4.55
C SER A 16 -9.04 -26.63 -3.72
N ARG A 17 -9.82 -25.57 -3.46
CA ARG A 17 -11.10 -25.70 -2.73
C ARG A 17 -12.23 -24.92 -3.40
N SER A 18 -12.81 -25.53 -4.43
CA SER A 18 -14.18 -25.29 -4.87
C SER A 18 -14.94 -26.61 -4.89
N PRO A 19 -16.12 -26.73 -4.25
CA PRO A 19 -17.04 -27.83 -4.52
C PRO A 19 -17.74 -27.55 -5.86
N SER A 20 -17.46 -28.39 -6.88
CA SER A 20 -18.13 -28.30 -8.17
C SER A 20 -19.43 -29.13 -8.16
N PRO A 21 -20.56 -28.61 -8.67
CA PRO A 21 -21.74 -29.41 -8.95
C PRO A 21 -21.55 -30.24 -10.24
N ALA A 22 -22.03 -31.48 -10.21
CA ALA A 22 -21.87 -32.48 -11.26
C ALA A 22 -22.43 -32.04 -12.63
N GLY A 23 -21.72 -32.36 -13.72
CA GLY A 23 -22.24 -32.22 -15.09
C GLY A 23 -21.24 -32.45 -16.22
N THR A 24 -21.16 -33.70 -16.68
CA THR A 24 -20.90 -34.21 -18.05
C THR A 24 -19.73 -33.65 -18.89
N ALA A 25 -18.74 -34.52 -19.12
CA ALA A 25 -17.59 -34.33 -19.98
C ALA A 25 -17.89 -34.53 -21.48
N ILE A 26 -17.31 -33.69 -22.35
CA ILE A 26 -17.01 -34.01 -23.75
C ILE A 26 -15.60 -33.45 -24.05
N ALA A 27 -14.74 -34.32 -24.58
CA ALA A 27 -13.34 -34.05 -24.87
C ALA A 27 -13.12 -33.54 -26.30
N SER A 28 -12.17 -32.63 -26.51
CA SER A 28 -11.46 -32.49 -27.78
C SER A 28 -10.07 -31.87 -27.61
N THR A 29 -9.08 -32.59 -28.14
CA THR A 29 -7.65 -32.28 -28.39
C THR A 29 -7.47 -31.01 -29.27
N THR A 30 -6.35 -30.26 -29.33
CA THR A 30 -4.96 -30.60 -29.71
C THR A 30 -4.06 -29.32 -29.78
N LYS A 31 -2.75 -29.48 -29.50
CA LYS A 31 -1.53 -28.93 -30.19
C LYS A 31 -1.08 -27.44 -30.12
N SER A 32 -0.08 -27.21 -29.25
CA SER A 32 1.30 -26.68 -29.46
C SER A 32 1.73 -25.80 -30.68
N SER A 33 2.19 -24.56 -30.37
CA SER A 33 3.48 -23.85 -30.70
C SER A 33 3.96 -23.64 -32.16
N PRO A 34 4.93 -22.72 -32.47
CA PRO A 34 5.54 -21.59 -31.72
C PRO A 34 5.70 -20.24 -32.52
N SER A 35 6.19 -19.21 -31.82
CA SER A 35 6.67 -17.90 -32.32
C SER A 35 7.98 -17.93 -33.13
N PRO A 36 8.34 -16.82 -33.80
CA PRO A 36 9.74 -16.37 -33.86
C PRO A 36 9.96 -14.92 -33.39
N LYS A 37 11.17 -14.70 -32.86
CA LYS A 37 11.75 -13.43 -32.36
C LYS A 37 12.76 -12.86 -33.39
N PRO A 38 13.39 -11.68 -33.16
CA PRO A 38 13.42 -10.57 -34.12
C PRO A 38 14.79 -10.33 -34.78
N GLN A 39 14.83 -9.42 -35.76
CA GLN A 39 16.05 -8.91 -36.38
C GLN A 39 16.43 -7.51 -35.90
N ASP A 40 17.74 -7.35 -35.71
CA ASP A 40 18.53 -6.14 -35.42
C ASP A 40 18.35 -5.00 -36.43
N SER A 41 18.57 -3.77 -35.97
CA SER A 41 19.61 -2.92 -36.56
C SER A 41 19.90 -1.67 -35.73
N THR A 42 21.19 -1.46 -35.54
CA THR A 42 21.89 -0.39 -34.82
C THR A 42 22.22 0.81 -35.73
N SER A 43 22.67 1.90 -35.07
CA SER A 43 23.43 3.07 -35.59
C SER A 43 22.56 4.21 -36.15
N ASN A 44 22.81 5.50 -35.90
CA ASN A 44 24.09 6.21 -35.82
C ASN A 44 24.06 7.42 -34.87
N LEU A 45 25.21 7.67 -34.25
CA LEU A 45 25.59 8.95 -33.65
C LEU A 45 25.84 10.01 -34.74
N TYR A 46 25.44 11.25 -34.48
CA TYR A 46 26.04 12.43 -35.09
C TYR A 46 26.40 13.45 -34.00
N SER A 47 27.68 13.80 -33.96
CA SER A 47 28.27 14.88 -33.16
C SER A 47 28.85 15.92 -34.12
N ARG A 48 28.69 17.21 -33.77
CA ARG A 48 29.50 18.42 -34.11
C ARG A 48 28.58 19.65 -34.02
N ARG A 49 28.95 20.88 -33.59
CA ARG A 49 30.21 21.48 -33.08
C ARG A 49 29.95 22.98 -32.79
N SER A 50 30.43 23.49 -31.63
CA SER A 50 30.97 24.85 -31.36
C SER A 50 30.04 26.09 -31.42
N LYS A 51 30.24 27.25 -30.73
CA LYS A 51 31.41 27.87 -30.06
C LYS A 51 30.97 29.13 -29.24
N SER A 52 31.68 29.35 -28.12
CA SER A 52 32.09 30.62 -27.44
C SER A 52 31.09 31.73 -27.05
N ARG A 53 31.15 32.18 -25.78
CA ARG A 53 31.89 33.40 -25.34
C ARG A 53 32.00 33.47 -23.80
N SER A 54 33.14 33.95 -23.32
CA SER A 54 33.56 34.11 -21.90
C SER A 54 33.46 35.58 -21.42
N PRO A 55 33.69 35.87 -20.11
CA PRO A 55 33.05 36.95 -19.31
C PRO A 55 34.01 38.10 -18.88
N ALA A 56 33.47 39.14 -18.19
CA ALA A 56 34.16 40.10 -17.29
C ALA A 56 33.21 41.25 -16.84
N PRO A 57 33.51 42.10 -15.83
CA PRO A 57 34.25 41.94 -14.54
C PRO A 57 33.52 42.67 -13.34
N PRO A 58 34.12 42.83 -12.13
CA PRO A 58 33.42 43.09 -10.87
C PRO A 58 33.45 44.56 -10.40
N HIS A 59 32.53 44.93 -9.49
CA HIS A 59 32.58 46.18 -8.74
C HIS A 59 32.95 45.95 -7.26
N HIS A 60 34.12 46.48 -6.90
CA HIS A 60 34.55 46.76 -5.53
C HIS A 60 33.82 48.00 -4.98
N VAL A 61 33.33 47.95 -3.73
CA VAL A 61 33.10 49.15 -2.92
C VAL A 61 33.58 48.91 -1.48
N SER A 62 34.26 49.94 -0.97
CA SER A 62 35.06 50.05 0.25
C SER A 62 34.36 49.72 1.57
N LYS A 63 35.18 49.20 2.49
CA LYS A 63 34.94 49.21 3.93
C LYS A 63 34.96 50.65 4.46
N GLN A 64 33.89 51.07 5.15
CA GLN A 64 33.94 52.18 6.10
C GLN A 64 33.48 51.68 7.46
N ILE A 65 34.39 51.85 8.43
CA ILE A 65 34.20 51.59 9.85
C ILE A 65 33.43 52.78 10.41
N ILE A 66 32.23 52.54 10.94
CA ILE A 66 31.45 53.52 11.69
C ILE A 66 31.20 52.91 13.07
N THR A 67 31.83 53.48 14.10
CA THR A 67 31.54 53.24 15.51
C THR A 67 30.30 54.05 15.93
N PRO A 68 29.29 53.43 16.57
CA PRO A 68 28.22 54.16 17.24
C PRO A 68 28.51 54.39 18.74
N PRO A 69 27.99 55.46 19.34
CA PRO A 69 28.27 55.84 20.72
C PRO A 69 27.45 55.06 21.75
N ALA A 70 27.98 55.06 22.97
CA ALA A 70 27.46 54.42 24.17
C ALA A 70 25.97 54.70 24.42
N SER A 71 25.20 53.63 24.65
CA SER A 71 23.81 53.68 25.07
C SER A 71 23.66 52.98 26.41
N ARG A 72 22.86 53.62 27.26
CA ARG A 72 22.70 53.41 28.70
C ARG A 72 22.23 52.02 29.09
N ASP A 73 22.77 51.62 30.23
CA ASP A 73 22.40 50.53 31.10
C ASP A 73 20.90 50.56 31.46
N THR A 74 20.16 49.53 31.08
CA THR A 74 18.91 49.13 31.73
C THR A 74 18.84 47.61 31.73
N SER A 75 19.14 47.03 32.87
CA SER A 75 18.99 45.62 33.18
C SER A 75 17.49 45.25 33.21
N ALA A 76 17.03 44.59 32.15
CA ALA A 76 15.79 43.84 32.16
C ALA A 76 16.11 42.40 31.75
N THR A 77 16.15 41.52 32.74
CA THR A 77 16.35 40.07 32.61
C THR A 77 15.25 39.51 31.71
N ARG A 78 15.59 39.16 30.46
CA ARG A 78 14.74 38.34 29.59
C ARG A 78 14.89 36.87 30.01
N PRO A 79 13.81 36.12 30.26
CA PRO A 79 13.93 34.68 30.37
C PRO A 79 14.30 34.12 28.99
N ASP A 80 15.37 33.34 28.95
CA ASP A 80 15.76 32.49 27.83
C ASP A 80 14.70 31.40 27.64
N ALA A 81 13.64 31.73 26.92
CA ALA A 81 12.71 30.76 26.39
C ALA A 81 13.19 30.36 25.00
N SER A 82 14.12 29.40 24.95
CA SER A 82 14.33 28.58 23.77
C SER A 82 12.96 28.04 23.32
N PRO A 83 12.47 28.31 22.09
CA PRO A 83 11.20 27.75 21.66
C PRO A 83 11.35 26.23 21.63
N GLN A 84 10.68 25.56 22.57
CA GLN A 84 10.44 24.13 22.47
C GLN A 84 9.80 23.91 21.11
N ARG A 85 10.56 23.33 20.19
CA ARG A 85 10.08 22.89 18.89
C ARG A 85 8.90 21.98 19.17
N GLN A 86 7.68 22.52 19.05
CA GLN A 86 6.44 21.77 19.20
C GLN A 86 6.64 20.47 18.41
N ARG A 87 6.70 19.35 19.13
CA ARG A 87 6.89 18.04 18.50
C ARG A 87 5.70 17.92 17.57
N ARG A 88 5.95 17.91 16.25
CA ARG A 88 4.88 17.65 15.28
C ARG A 88 4.15 16.39 15.76
N PRO A 89 2.81 16.40 15.85
CA PRO A 89 2.08 15.22 16.30
C PRO A 89 2.58 14.02 15.48
N ARG A 90 3.08 13.00 16.18
CA ARG A 90 3.55 11.79 15.53
C ARG A 90 2.36 11.18 14.82
N ARG A 91 2.48 10.94 13.51
CA ARG A 91 1.40 10.29 12.76
C ARG A 91 1.21 8.88 13.31
N ARG A 92 -0.05 8.52 13.52
CA ARG A 92 -0.46 7.16 13.87
C ARG A 92 -0.27 6.25 12.66
N LEU A 93 0.07 4.99 12.90
CA LEU A 93 -0.01 3.96 11.87
C LEU A 93 -1.47 3.79 11.45
N ARG A 94 -1.71 3.54 10.16
CA ARG A 94 -2.99 3.05 9.64
C ARG A 94 -3.10 1.55 9.89
N VAL A 95 -4.30 1.06 10.18
CA VAL A 95 -4.58 -0.38 10.27
C VAL A 95 -4.84 -0.89 8.87
N GLN A 96 -3.94 -1.71 8.36
CA GLN A 96 -4.03 -2.32 7.04
C GLN A 96 -4.62 -3.71 7.19
N VAL A 97 -5.65 -4.07 6.42
CA VAL A 97 -6.36 -5.35 6.59
C VAL A 97 -6.53 -6.04 5.25
N PRO A 98 -5.75 -7.10 4.94
CA PRO A 98 -6.10 -8.04 3.89
C PRO A 98 -7.33 -8.85 4.34
N LEU A 99 -8.54 -8.36 4.03
CA LEU A 99 -9.79 -8.91 4.53
C LEU A 99 -10.24 -10.08 3.64
N TYR A 100 -9.46 -11.16 3.66
CA TYR A 100 -9.68 -12.36 2.83
C TYR A 100 -10.55 -13.39 3.56
N ILE A 101 -11.44 -12.89 4.43
CA ILE A 101 -12.42 -13.66 5.17
C ILE A 101 -13.73 -13.58 4.39
N TYR A 102 -14.29 -14.71 3.98
CA TYR A 102 -15.59 -14.71 3.30
C TYR A 102 -16.68 -14.10 4.21
N PRO A 103 -17.45 -13.10 3.74
CA PRO A 103 -18.31 -12.24 4.55
C PRO A 103 -19.65 -12.86 4.97
N THR A 104 -19.64 -14.07 5.56
CA THR A 104 -20.83 -14.56 6.25
C THR A 104 -21.25 -13.58 7.36
N ALA A 105 -22.53 -13.60 7.75
CA ALA A 105 -23.19 -12.54 8.54
C ALA A 105 -22.37 -11.92 9.69
N ASN A 106 -21.57 -12.72 10.41
CA ASN A 106 -20.77 -12.26 11.56
C ASN A 106 -19.25 -12.34 11.35
N ALA A 107 -18.78 -12.76 10.17
CA ALA A 107 -17.36 -13.00 9.93
C ALA A 107 -16.53 -11.72 10.01
N TRP A 108 -17.10 -10.57 9.67
CA TRP A 108 -16.43 -9.26 9.73
C TRP A 108 -16.72 -8.48 11.01
N GLU A 109 -17.46 -9.06 11.97
CA GLU A 109 -17.83 -8.37 13.22
C GLU A 109 -16.63 -7.80 14.00
N PRO A 110 -15.49 -8.52 14.13
CA PRO A 110 -14.32 -7.97 14.80
C PRO A 110 -13.77 -6.69 14.15
N LEU A 111 -13.94 -6.52 12.83
CA LEU A 111 -13.56 -5.29 12.14
C LEU A 111 -14.50 -4.14 12.49
N PHE A 112 -15.82 -4.36 12.41
CA PHE A 112 -16.82 -3.33 12.73
C PHE A 112 -16.70 -2.83 14.16
N ILE A 113 -16.50 -3.75 15.11
CA ILE A 113 -16.25 -3.39 16.52
C ILE A 113 -15.01 -2.49 16.63
N ALA A 114 -13.91 -2.86 15.99
CA ALA A 114 -12.67 -2.09 16.05
C ALA A 114 -12.80 -0.68 15.43
N MET A 115 -13.47 -0.56 14.28
CA MET A 115 -13.68 0.74 13.62
C MET A 115 -14.61 1.66 14.42
N ALA A 116 -15.65 1.10 15.03
CA ALA A 116 -16.57 1.86 15.89
C ALA A 116 -15.89 2.31 17.20
N ALA A 117 -15.03 1.48 17.79
CA ALA A 117 -14.29 1.80 19.00
C ALA A 117 -13.21 2.87 18.79
N HIS A 118 -12.69 3.01 17.55
CA HIS A 118 -11.57 3.90 17.23
C HIS A 118 -11.87 4.77 16.00
N PRO A 119 -12.79 5.75 16.10
CA PRO A 119 -13.22 6.56 14.95
C PRO A 119 -12.12 7.44 14.34
N ASP A 120 -11.09 7.80 15.12
CA ASP A 120 -9.94 8.58 14.63
C ASP A 120 -8.85 7.73 13.98
N LEU A 121 -8.92 6.39 14.13
CA LEU A 121 -7.99 5.47 13.51
C LEU A 121 -8.44 5.13 12.10
N GLN A 122 -7.50 5.19 11.16
CA GLN A 122 -7.77 4.93 9.75
C GLN A 122 -7.53 3.46 9.41
N PHE A 123 -8.51 2.85 8.74
CA PHE A 123 -8.46 1.45 8.32
C PHE A 123 -8.39 1.37 6.78
N ASP A 124 -7.32 0.79 6.26
CA ASP A 124 -7.16 0.50 4.84
C ASP A 124 -7.49 -0.99 4.61
N ILE A 125 -8.63 -1.28 3.99
CA ILE A 125 -9.20 -2.62 3.85
C ILE A 125 -9.04 -3.11 2.42
N VAL A 126 -8.49 -4.31 2.22
CA VAL A 126 -8.42 -4.96 0.90
C VAL A 126 -9.46 -6.06 0.83
N VAL A 127 -10.40 -5.95 -0.10
CA VAL A 127 -11.43 -6.98 -0.34
C VAL A 127 -11.05 -7.84 -1.54
N ASN A 128 -11.24 -9.15 -1.40
CA ASN A 128 -10.86 -10.13 -2.41
C ASN A 128 -11.95 -11.22 -2.56
N PRO A 129 -12.99 -10.99 -3.37
CA PRO A 129 -14.03 -11.99 -3.64
C PRO A 129 -13.51 -13.31 -4.22
N PHE A 130 -12.64 -13.23 -5.23
CA PHE A 130 -12.19 -14.41 -5.97
C PHE A 130 -10.86 -14.18 -6.69
N ASN A 131 -9.79 -13.89 -5.94
CA ASN A 131 -8.50 -13.44 -6.49
C ASN A 131 -8.64 -12.26 -7.47
N GLY A 132 -9.59 -11.39 -7.17
CA GLY A 132 -10.18 -10.44 -8.09
C GLY A 132 -11.65 -10.15 -7.71
N PRO A 133 -12.35 -9.34 -8.53
CA PRO A 133 -13.74 -8.96 -8.27
C PRO A 133 -14.76 -10.11 -8.41
N GLY A 134 -14.35 -11.25 -8.97
CA GLY A 134 -15.23 -12.35 -9.32
C GLY A 134 -15.61 -12.36 -10.81
N PRO A 135 -16.26 -13.44 -11.29
CA PRO A 135 -16.64 -13.58 -12.70
C PRO A 135 -17.87 -12.74 -13.09
N ASP A 136 -18.68 -12.35 -12.10
CA ASP A 136 -19.92 -11.60 -12.30
C ASP A 136 -19.69 -10.09 -12.16
N ALA A 137 -20.65 -9.29 -12.66
CA ALA A 137 -20.55 -7.83 -12.63
C ALA A 137 -20.56 -7.25 -11.20
N LEU A 138 -21.20 -7.94 -10.26
CA LEU A 138 -21.30 -7.59 -8.85
C LEU A 138 -20.95 -8.83 -8.02
N PRO A 139 -20.47 -8.67 -6.78
CA PRO A 139 -20.18 -9.81 -5.94
C PRO A 139 -21.48 -10.41 -5.40
N ASP A 140 -21.38 -11.54 -4.70
CA ASP A 140 -22.54 -12.19 -4.10
C ASP A 140 -23.22 -11.34 -3.00
N GLU A 141 -24.39 -11.78 -2.56
CA GLU A 141 -25.20 -11.07 -1.56
C GLU A 141 -24.50 -10.89 -0.20
N ASN A 142 -23.60 -11.82 0.18
CA ASN A 142 -22.86 -11.70 1.44
C ASN A 142 -21.86 -10.54 1.36
N TYR A 143 -21.11 -10.44 0.26
CA TYR A 143 -20.25 -9.29 -0.01
C TYR A 143 -21.05 -8.00 -0.08
N ILE A 144 -22.16 -7.97 -0.82
CA ILE A 144 -23.00 -6.76 -0.93
C ILE A 144 -23.47 -6.28 0.44
N ALA A 145 -23.98 -7.19 1.28
CA ALA A 145 -24.48 -6.85 2.61
C ALA A 145 -23.37 -6.31 3.52
N GLN A 146 -22.24 -7.01 3.63
CA GLN A 146 -21.17 -6.59 4.54
C GLN A 146 -20.39 -5.37 4.03
N MET A 147 -20.24 -5.20 2.72
CA MET A 147 -19.69 -3.98 2.13
C MET A 147 -20.59 -2.77 2.39
N THR A 148 -21.91 -2.93 2.24
CA THR A 148 -22.87 -1.85 2.57
C THR A 148 -22.76 -1.43 4.03
N ARG A 149 -22.59 -2.39 4.95
CA ARG A 149 -22.30 -2.09 6.36
C ARG A 149 -20.94 -1.43 6.55
N LEU A 150 -19.89 -1.91 5.88
CA LEU A 150 -18.54 -1.33 5.92
C LEU A 150 -18.52 0.13 5.50
N ARG A 151 -19.28 0.49 4.45
CA ARG A 151 -19.36 1.87 3.95
C ARG A 151 -20.10 2.85 4.86
N GLN A 152 -20.73 2.37 5.95
CA GLN A 152 -21.30 3.25 6.98
C GLN A 152 -20.23 3.87 7.89
N HIS A 153 -18.99 3.40 7.85
CA HIS A 153 -17.88 3.91 8.63
C HIS A 153 -17.11 4.99 7.86
N SER A 154 -16.87 6.15 8.47
CA SER A 154 -16.14 7.26 7.82
C SER A 154 -14.62 7.10 7.86
N ASN A 155 -14.10 6.16 8.65
CA ASN A 155 -12.68 5.94 8.90
C ASN A 155 -12.09 4.76 8.12
N VAL A 156 -12.70 4.42 6.98
CA VAL A 156 -12.26 3.33 6.10
C VAL A 156 -11.84 3.83 4.73
N THR A 157 -10.87 3.15 4.15
CA THR A 157 -10.53 3.23 2.73
C THR A 157 -10.51 1.80 2.20
N VAL A 158 -11.34 1.51 1.20
CA VAL A 158 -11.52 0.15 0.66
C VAL A 158 -10.82 0.00 -0.68
N TYR A 159 -10.07 -1.09 -0.82
CA TYR A 159 -9.32 -1.45 -2.02
C TYR A 159 -9.85 -2.73 -2.61
N GLY A 160 -10.13 -2.72 -3.91
CA GLY A 160 -10.36 -3.95 -4.67
C GLY A 160 -9.03 -4.66 -4.94
N TYR A 161 -8.95 -5.96 -4.62
CA TYR A 161 -7.78 -6.78 -4.91
C TYR A 161 -7.67 -7.13 -6.40
N VAL A 162 -6.48 -7.01 -6.97
CA VAL A 162 -6.12 -7.50 -8.31
C VAL A 162 -4.72 -8.11 -8.27
N HIS A 163 -4.57 -9.37 -8.69
CA HIS A 163 -3.26 -10.01 -8.82
C HIS A 163 -2.69 -9.83 -10.24
N ILE A 164 -1.36 -9.67 -10.35
CA ILE A 164 -0.69 -9.48 -11.65
C ILE A 164 0.44 -10.47 -11.92
N SER A 165 0.70 -11.42 -11.01
CA SER A 165 1.68 -12.49 -11.15
C SER A 165 3.05 -11.99 -11.65
N TRP A 166 3.63 -11.03 -10.94
CA TRP A 166 4.90 -10.37 -11.27
C TRP A 166 4.95 -9.75 -12.68
N ALA A 167 3.80 -9.25 -13.15
CA ALA A 167 3.55 -8.71 -14.48
C ALA A 167 3.55 -9.76 -15.62
N GLU A 168 3.29 -11.04 -15.29
CA GLU A 168 3.10 -12.11 -16.27
C GLU A 168 1.62 -12.29 -16.66
N ARG A 169 0.68 -11.87 -15.80
CA ARG A 169 -0.75 -11.88 -16.15
C ARG A 169 -1.02 -10.85 -17.26
N SER A 170 -1.83 -11.23 -18.25
CA SER A 170 -2.26 -10.35 -19.35
C SER A 170 -2.69 -8.99 -18.81
N LEU A 171 -2.09 -7.91 -19.32
CA LEU A 171 -2.46 -6.57 -18.89
C LEU A 171 -3.94 -6.32 -19.11
N GLU A 172 -4.50 -6.77 -20.25
CA GLU A 172 -5.92 -6.56 -20.57
C GLU A 172 -6.85 -7.25 -19.57
N ASP A 173 -6.52 -8.45 -19.10
CA ASP A 173 -7.30 -9.16 -18.09
C ASP A 173 -7.27 -8.41 -16.76
N VAL A 174 -6.11 -7.87 -16.39
CA VAL A 174 -5.95 -7.03 -15.20
C VAL A 174 -6.72 -5.72 -15.34
N LEU A 175 -6.75 -5.10 -16.53
CA LEU A 175 -7.56 -3.92 -16.79
C LEU A 175 -9.07 -4.23 -16.72
N ASN A 176 -9.49 -5.44 -17.12
CA ASN A 176 -10.87 -5.92 -16.97
C ASN A 176 -11.26 -6.02 -15.49
N ASP A 177 -10.40 -6.55 -14.62
CA ASP A 177 -10.68 -6.59 -13.18
C ASP A 177 -10.88 -5.17 -12.61
N VAL A 178 -10.04 -4.22 -13.01
CA VAL A 178 -10.19 -2.80 -12.60
C VAL A 178 -11.53 -2.23 -13.08
N ARG A 179 -11.96 -2.55 -14.31
CA ARG A 179 -13.27 -2.12 -14.84
C ARG A 179 -14.44 -2.76 -14.09
N ALA A 180 -14.31 -4.01 -13.63
CA ALA A 180 -15.35 -4.65 -12.83
C ALA A 180 -15.52 -3.95 -11.47
N TYR A 181 -14.43 -3.55 -10.80
CA TYR A 181 -14.53 -2.71 -9.60
C TYR A 181 -15.11 -1.32 -9.88
N GLU A 182 -14.88 -0.74 -11.06
CA GLU A 182 -15.61 0.48 -11.46
C GLU A 182 -17.11 0.23 -11.65
N GLY A 183 -17.51 -0.96 -12.08
CA GLY A 183 -18.90 -1.40 -12.06
C GLY A 183 -19.51 -1.34 -10.65
N TRP A 184 -18.75 -1.71 -9.62
CA TRP A 184 -19.18 -1.60 -8.22
C TRP A 184 -19.37 -0.14 -7.80
N ASN A 185 -18.46 0.74 -8.18
CA ASN A 185 -18.57 2.19 -7.94
C ASN A 185 -19.82 2.78 -8.61
N THR A 186 -20.09 2.39 -9.86
CA THR A 186 -21.27 2.81 -10.61
C THR A 186 -22.56 2.24 -10.03
N ALA A 187 -22.54 1.04 -9.46
CA ALA A 187 -23.71 0.45 -8.78
C ALA A 187 -24.03 1.08 -7.42
N SER A 188 -23.13 1.90 -6.88
CA SER A 188 -23.19 2.46 -5.52
C SER A 188 -23.54 3.95 -5.48
N GLN A 189 -24.18 4.49 -6.52
CA GLN A 189 -24.47 5.93 -6.62
C GLN A 189 -25.38 6.43 -5.47
N PRO A 190 -25.35 7.72 -5.12
CA PRO A 190 -26.23 8.28 -4.10
C PRO A 190 -27.70 7.91 -4.34
N GLY A 191 -28.35 7.37 -3.31
CA GLY A 191 -29.74 6.88 -3.38
C GLY A 191 -29.91 5.42 -3.83
N ALA A 192 -28.82 4.69 -4.10
CA ALA A 192 -28.87 3.24 -4.30
C ALA A 192 -29.16 2.50 -2.98
N ASP A 193 -29.82 1.34 -3.08
CA ASP A 193 -30.13 0.48 -1.93
C ASP A 193 -28.91 -0.23 -1.31
N LYS A 194 -27.75 -0.12 -1.97
CA LYS A 194 -26.48 -0.71 -1.56
C LYS A 194 -25.34 0.27 -1.80
N ASP A 195 -24.31 0.18 -0.96
CA ASP A 195 -23.07 0.89 -1.18
C ASP A 195 -21.88 -0.06 -1.08
N ILE A 196 -21.29 -0.42 -2.21
CA ILE A 196 -20.20 -1.39 -2.33
C ILE A 196 -18.96 -0.81 -3.01
N HIS A 197 -18.86 0.51 -3.13
CA HIS A 197 -17.75 1.13 -3.85
C HIS A 197 -16.38 0.84 -3.21
N VAL A 198 -15.35 0.89 -4.06
CA VAL A 198 -13.95 0.87 -3.67
C VAL A 198 -13.33 2.25 -3.92
N ASP A 199 -12.42 2.66 -3.04
CA ASP A 199 -11.69 3.93 -3.13
C ASP A 199 -10.38 3.79 -3.95
N GLY A 200 -9.97 2.55 -4.25
CA GLY A 200 -8.75 2.26 -4.99
C GLY A 200 -8.57 0.78 -5.32
N ILE A 201 -7.41 0.46 -5.88
CA ILE A 201 -7.00 -0.91 -6.22
C ILE A 201 -5.74 -1.29 -5.45
N PHE A 202 -5.75 -2.48 -4.87
CA PHE A 202 -4.59 -3.17 -4.34
C PHE A 202 -4.05 -4.11 -5.43
N VAL A 203 -2.85 -3.80 -5.93
CA VAL A 203 -2.16 -4.54 -6.98
C VAL A 203 -1.20 -5.52 -6.33
N ASP A 204 -1.59 -6.80 -6.27
CA ASP A 204 -0.82 -7.85 -5.63
C ASP A 204 0.15 -8.57 -6.57
N GLU A 205 1.13 -9.26 -5.98
CA GLU A 205 2.21 -9.97 -6.68
C GLU A 205 3.00 -9.02 -7.58
N ALA A 206 3.23 -7.78 -7.12
CA ALA A 206 3.91 -6.78 -7.91
C ALA A 206 5.42 -7.11 -8.04
N PRO A 207 6.03 -6.89 -9.21
CA PRO A 207 7.45 -7.06 -9.38
C PRO A 207 8.23 -5.97 -8.62
N TYR A 208 9.37 -6.34 -8.05
CA TYR A 208 10.32 -5.39 -7.45
C TYR A 208 11.35 -4.87 -8.45
N HIS A 209 11.52 -5.53 -9.61
CA HIS A 209 12.56 -5.21 -10.58
C HIS A 209 12.08 -4.15 -11.60
N PRO A 210 12.87 -3.12 -11.92
CA PRO A 210 12.51 -2.08 -12.89
C PRO A 210 12.08 -2.53 -14.31
N ARG A 211 12.33 -3.79 -14.70
CA ARG A 211 12.00 -4.28 -16.06
C ARG A 211 10.50 -4.27 -16.34
N SER A 212 9.69 -4.40 -15.31
CA SER A 212 8.23 -4.40 -15.41
C SER A 212 7.62 -3.02 -15.23
N MET A 213 8.41 -1.94 -15.16
CA MET A 213 7.88 -0.59 -14.91
C MET A 213 6.89 -0.11 -15.95
N GLY A 214 7.06 -0.50 -17.22
CA GLY A 214 6.10 -0.16 -18.28
C GLY A 214 4.71 -0.74 -17.99
N TYR A 215 4.64 -2.00 -17.60
CA TYR A 215 3.41 -2.68 -17.17
C TYR A 215 2.78 -1.96 -15.98
N MET A 216 3.56 -1.78 -14.90
CA MET A 216 3.09 -1.14 -13.67
C MET A 216 2.56 0.28 -13.91
N SER A 217 3.30 1.09 -14.67
CA SER A 217 2.89 2.46 -15.00
C SER A 217 1.59 2.50 -15.83
N SER A 218 1.42 1.56 -16.76
CA SER A 218 0.23 1.49 -17.61
C SER A 218 -1.00 1.11 -16.79
N LEU A 219 -0.85 0.11 -15.92
CA LEU A 219 -1.89 -0.31 -14.97
C LEU A 219 -2.26 0.83 -14.01
N HIS A 220 -1.28 1.45 -13.34
CA HIS A 220 -1.54 2.53 -12.38
C HIS A 220 -2.24 3.72 -13.06
N ALA A 221 -1.82 4.07 -14.27
CA ALA A 221 -2.46 5.14 -15.03
C ALA A 221 -3.88 4.73 -15.49
N HIS A 222 -4.14 3.45 -15.78
CA HIS A 222 -5.49 2.96 -16.05
C HIS A 222 -6.38 3.06 -14.81
N ILE A 223 -5.94 2.57 -13.65
CA ILE A 223 -6.68 2.66 -12.39
C ILE A 223 -7.12 4.11 -12.13
N ARG A 224 -6.20 5.08 -12.26
CA ARG A 224 -6.49 6.49 -12.01
C ARG A 224 -7.44 7.14 -13.01
N ARG A 225 -7.55 6.59 -14.22
CA ARG A 225 -8.46 7.09 -15.27
C ARG A 225 -9.83 6.41 -15.23
N THR A 226 -9.90 5.19 -14.71
CA THR A 226 -11.09 4.35 -14.77
C THR A 226 -11.98 4.51 -13.55
N LEU A 227 -11.40 4.54 -12.34
CA LEU A 227 -12.20 4.57 -11.11
C LEU A 227 -12.86 5.95 -10.89
N SER A 228 -14.17 5.97 -10.63
CA SER A 228 -14.97 7.19 -10.45
C SER A 228 -15.13 7.62 -8.99
N ARG A 229 -15.01 6.69 -8.02
CA ARG A 229 -15.23 6.94 -6.58
C ARG A 229 -13.96 6.88 -5.73
N GLY A 230 -12.86 7.32 -6.31
CA GLY A 230 -11.52 7.18 -5.76
C GLY A 230 -10.56 6.74 -6.86
N ALA A 231 -9.26 6.86 -6.64
CA ALA A 231 -8.24 6.54 -7.64
C ALA A 231 -6.91 6.14 -6.97
N LEU A 232 -7.01 5.59 -5.76
CA LEU A 232 -5.84 5.23 -4.97
C LEU A 232 -5.20 3.94 -5.50
N VAL A 233 -3.88 3.91 -5.50
CA VAL A 233 -3.09 2.75 -5.92
C VAL A 233 -2.24 2.26 -4.76
N TRP A 234 -2.47 1.03 -4.32
CA TRP A 234 -1.62 0.34 -3.36
C TRP A 234 -0.97 -0.85 -4.05
N THR A 235 0.36 -0.88 -4.10
CA THR A 235 1.12 -1.95 -4.76
C THR A 235 1.76 -2.87 -3.72
N ASN A 236 1.66 -4.19 -3.91
CA ASN A 236 2.27 -5.17 -3.01
C ASN A 236 3.37 -5.99 -3.71
N PRO A 237 4.63 -5.58 -3.58
CA PRO A 237 5.79 -6.41 -3.92
C PRO A 237 6.24 -7.34 -2.78
N GLY A 238 5.69 -7.20 -1.56
CA GLY A 238 6.08 -7.95 -0.37
C GLY A 238 7.52 -7.68 0.13
N CYS A 239 8.23 -6.74 -0.48
CA CYS A 239 9.63 -6.45 -0.19
C CYS A 239 10.00 -5.00 -0.57
N PRO A 240 11.14 -4.47 -0.09
CA PRO A 240 11.56 -3.12 -0.45
C PRO A 240 11.85 -3.00 -1.95
N VAL A 241 11.47 -1.85 -2.51
CA VAL A 241 11.61 -1.54 -3.94
C VAL A 241 12.35 -0.23 -4.14
N ALA A 242 12.85 -0.01 -5.36
CA ALA A 242 13.51 1.23 -5.73
C ALA A 242 12.59 2.45 -5.52
N ALA A 243 13.18 3.59 -5.13
CA ALA A 243 12.42 4.80 -4.78
C ALA A 243 11.48 5.28 -5.90
N ALA A 244 11.79 4.97 -7.16
CA ALA A 244 10.96 5.31 -8.32
C ALA A 244 9.54 4.70 -8.29
N TYR A 245 9.34 3.54 -7.65
CA TYR A 245 8.01 2.92 -7.53
C TYR A 245 7.03 3.82 -6.75
N TYR A 246 7.53 4.52 -5.73
CA TYR A 246 6.75 5.42 -4.89
C TYR A 246 6.26 6.68 -5.60
N ASN A 247 6.72 6.96 -6.82
CA ASN A 247 6.18 8.05 -7.65
C ASN A 247 4.84 7.70 -8.30
N HIS A 248 4.52 6.40 -8.41
CA HIS A 248 3.35 5.93 -9.14
C HIS A 248 2.28 5.30 -8.24
N ALA A 249 2.67 4.86 -7.04
CA ALA A 249 1.77 4.31 -6.03
C ALA A 249 1.49 5.31 -4.90
N ASP A 250 0.29 5.23 -4.34
CA ASP A 250 -0.09 5.95 -3.12
C ASP A 250 0.41 5.21 -1.88
N ARG A 251 0.42 3.86 -1.93
CA ARG A 251 1.04 2.99 -0.91
C ARG A 251 1.80 1.81 -1.52
N ILE A 252 2.81 1.32 -0.80
CA ILE A 252 3.60 0.14 -1.17
C ILE A 252 3.80 -0.74 0.06
N THR A 253 3.45 -2.02 -0.04
CA THR A 253 3.82 -3.00 0.98
C THR A 253 5.29 -3.37 0.83
N ALA A 254 6.15 -2.84 1.69
CA ALA A 254 7.60 -3.06 1.61
C ALA A 254 8.07 -4.27 2.42
N PHE A 255 7.18 -4.87 3.21
CA PHE A 255 7.44 -6.12 3.92
C PHE A 255 6.14 -6.90 4.03
N GLU A 256 6.18 -8.15 3.56
CA GLU A 256 5.13 -9.13 3.78
C GLU A 256 5.77 -10.51 3.97
N ALA A 257 5.89 -10.94 5.23
CA ALA A 257 6.47 -12.24 5.56
C ALA A 257 6.12 -12.65 6.99
N SER A 258 6.71 -13.77 7.42
CA SER A 258 6.52 -14.29 8.76
C SER A 258 7.23 -13.42 9.80
N PHE A 259 6.80 -13.52 11.05
CA PHE A 259 7.51 -12.90 12.17
C PHE A 259 8.96 -13.39 12.30
N ALA A 260 9.25 -14.65 11.95
CA ALA A 260 10.62 -15.14 11.98
C ALA A 260 11.53 -14.37 10.99
N ASP A 261 11.02 -14.08 9.79
CA ASP A 261 11.72 -13.24 8.81
C ASP A 261 11.83 -11.78 9.27
N TRP A 262 10.79 -11.27 9.95
CA TRP A 262 10.81 -9.93 10.53
C TRP A 262 11.89 -9.79 11.61
N ASP A 263 11.96 -10.76 12.53
CA ASP A 263 12.92 -10.80 13.63
C ASP A 263 14.36 -10.94 13.12
N GLU A 264 14.58 -11.80 12.11
CA GLU A 264 15.89 -11.94 11.47
C GLU A 264 16.36 -10.63 10.80
N ARG A 265 15.44 -9.91 10.14
CA ARG A 265 15.78 -8.65 9.43
C ARG A 265 15.85 -7.43 10.36
N GLY A 266 15.12 -7.44 11.46
CA GLY A 266 15.01 -6.31 12.40
C GLY A 266 14.14 -5.15 11.92
N GLY A 267 13.34 -5.31 10.86
CA GLY A 267 12.47 -4.26 10.29
C GLY A 267 12.38 -4.28 8.76
N PHE A 268 11.74 -3.26 8.18
CA PHE A 268 11.57 -3.15 6.72
C PHE A 268 12.68 -2.35 6.04
N LEU A 269 13.56 -1.66 6.79
CA LEU A 269 14.56 -0.76 6.22
C LEU A 269 15.71 -1.47 5.49
N GLN A 270 15.90 -2.78 5.69
CA GLN A 270 16.94 -3.51 4.99
C GLN A 270 16.66 -3.58 3.48
N GLY A 271 17.47 -2.87 2.69
CA GLY A 271 17.28 -2.75 1.24
C GLY A 271 16.26 -1.69 0.82
N PHE A 272 15.74 -0.90 1.77
CA PHE A 272 14.83 0.20 1.49
C PHE A 272 15.56 1.38 0.84
N GLU A 273 14.99 1.91 -0.24
CA GLU A 273 15.43 3.14 -0.88
C GLU A 273 14.44 4.27 -0.65
N GLY A 274 14.97 5.47 -0.38
CA GLY A 274 14.16 6.69 -0.21
C GLY A 274 14.27 7.28 1.19
N GLY A 275 13.47 8.32 1.43
CA GLY A 275 13.46 9.05 2.69
C GLY A 275 12.11 9.00 3.38
N SER A 276 11.86 10.00 4.23
CA SER A 276 10.61 10.09 4.97
C SER A 276 9.36 10.20 4.08
N LYS A 277 9.49 10.63 2.82
CA LYS A 277 8.36 10.71 1.88
C LYS A 277 7.91 9.31 1.46
N GLU A 278 8.86 8.44 1.11
CA GLU A 278 8.61 7.07 0.67
C GLU A 278 8.15 6.21 1.86
N LYS A 279 8.78 6.38 3.04
CA LYS A 279 8.37 5.70 4.29
C LYS A 279 6.91 5.97 4.66
N ARG A 280 6.42 7.20 4.44
CA ARG A 280 5.02 7.61 4.62
C ARG A 280 4.05 7.05 3.56
N LYS A 281 4.51 6.17 2.69
CA LYS A 281 3.68 5.37 1.78
C LYS A 281 3.86 3.87 2.05
N THR A 282 4.66 3.49 3.04
CA THR A 282 5.06 2.09 3.24
C THR A 282 4.09 1.37 4.18
N GLY A 283 3.54 0.26 3.71
CA GLY A 283 2.84 -0.74 4.50
C GLY A 283 3.75 -1.88 4.92
N VAL A 284 3.45 -2.47 6.08
CA VAL A 284 4.11 -3.65 6.63
C VAL A 284 3.06 -4.69 7.01
N MET A 285 3.21 -5.93 6.58
CA MET A 285 2.34 -7.03 6.93
C MET A 285 3.16 -8.17 7.56
N VAL A 286 2.90 -8.49 8.83
CA VAL A 286 3.62 -9.54 9.56
C VAL A 286 2.63 -10.61 10.01
N HIS A 287 2.79 -11.82 9.51
CA HIS A 287 1.98 -12.97 9.91
C HIS A 287 2.78 -13.91 10.82
N SER A 288 2.11 -14.90 11.42
CA SER A 288 2.72 -15.84 12.38
C SER A 288 3.41 -15.15 13.56
N CYS A 289 2.97 -13.94 13.95
CA CYS A 289 3.56 -13.16 15.02
C CYS A 289 3.09 -13.66 16.39
N PRO A 290 4.00 -14.09 17.29
CA PRO A 290 3.64 -14.37 18.67
C PRO A 290 2.98 -13.15 19.31
N ARG A 291 1.94 -13.35 20.11
CA ARG A 291 1.11 -12.26 20.65
C ARG A 291 1.95 -11.27 21.46
N GLU A 292 2.88 -11.80 22.25
CA GLU A 292 3.83 -11.04 23.07
C GLU A 292 4.82 -10.19 22.25
N LYS A 293 4.94 -10.42 20.94
CA LYS A 293 5.81 -9.69 20.02
C LYS A 293 5.11 -8.65 19.16
N VAL A 294 3.78 -8.59 19.20
CA VAL A 294 3.02 -7.62 18.40
C VAL A 294 3.40 -6.19 18.74
N ALA A 295 3.54 -5.85 20.03
CA ALA A 295 3.94 -4.50 20.45
C ALA A 295 5.34 -4.10 19.93
N ASP A 296 6.28 -5.04 19.91
CA ASP A 296 7.64 -4.83 19.37
C ASP A 296 7.56 -4.51 17.86
N VAL A 297 6.78 -5.27 17.10
CA VAL A 297 6.56 -5.03 15.65
C VAL A 297 5.98 -3.63 15.40
N LEU A 298 4.95 -3.24 16.15
CA LEU A 298 4.30 -1.94 16.00
C LEU A 298 5.26 -0.79 16.34
N ALA A 299 6.06 -0.94 17.40
CA ALA A 299 7.08 0.03 17.81
C ALA A 299 8.15 0.21 16.71
N THR A 300 8.67 -0.88 16.16
CA THR A 300 9.63 -0.83 15.05
C THR A 300 9.03 -0.17 13.80
N CYS A 301 7.81 -0.55 13.39
CA CYS A 301 7.14 0.08 12.24
C CYS A 301 7.05 1.60 12.39
N LYS A 302 6.74 2.07 13.61
CA LYS A 302 6.64 3.49 13.93
C LYS A 302 8.00 4.19 13.95
N GLU A 303 9.02 3.57 14.53
CA GLU A 303 10.38 4.11 14.56
C GLU A 303 10.95 4.24 13.14
N GLU A 304 10.73 3.22 12.31
CA GLU A 304 11.18 3.20 10.93
C GLU A 304 10.36 4.14 10.02
N GLY A 305 9.16 4.52 10.45
CA GLY A 305 8.32 5.55 9.85
C GLY A 305 7.32 5.04 8.82
N ALA A 306 6.86 3.79 8.96
CA ALA A 306 5.81 3.20 8.13
C ALA A 306 4.51 4.02 8.17
N ASP A 307 3.71 3.93 7.10
CA ASP A 307 2.37 4.52 7.02
C ASP A 307 1.31 3.64 7.66
N GLY A 308 1.41 2.32 7.47
CA GLY A 308 0.41 1.38 7.97
C GLY A 308 0.98 0.00 8.25
N VAL A 309 0.21 -0.78 9.00
CA VAL A 309 0.62 -2.07 9.51
C VAL A 309 -0.54 -3.06 9.59
N PHE A 310 -0.25 -4.32 9.31
CA PHE A 310 -1.05 -5.49 9.67
C PHE A 310 -0.20 -6.46 10.47
N VAL A 311 -0.73 -6.95 11.60
CA VAL A 311 -0.06 -8.01 12.38
C VAL A 311 -1.08 -9.08 12.76
N THR A 312 -0.70 -10.35 12.62
CA THR A 312 -1.52 -11.49 13.02
C THR A 312 -0.69 -12.66 13.54
N ASP A 313 -1.24 -13.43 14.48
CA ASP A 313 -0.66 -14.69 14.95
C ASP A 313 -1.00 -15.88 14.04
N LEU A 314 -1.89 -15.67 13.06
CA LEU A 314 -2.22 -16.66 12.04
C LEU A 314 -1.16 -16.71 10.93
N ARG A 315 -1.09 -17.81 10.19
CA ARG A 315 -0.18 -17.97 9.03
C ARG A 315 -0.69 -17.30 7.75
N GLY A 316 -1.91 -16.78 7.76
CA GLY A 316 -2.61 -16.25 6.59
C GLY A 316 -3.66 -15.21 7.00
N TYR A 317 -4.52 -14.85 6.04
CA TYR A 317 -5.41 -13.69 6.11
C TYR A 317 -6.90 -14.08 6.22
N GLU A 318 -7.19 -15.37 6.28
CA GLU A 318 -8.54 -15.93 6.23
C GLU A 318 -9.18 -16.05 7.63
N GLY A 319 -8.72 -15.26 8.60
CA GLY A 319 -9.29 -15.24 9.94
C GLY A 319 -8.77 -14.10 10.81
N TRP A 320 -9.40 -13.94 11.98
CA TRP A 320 -8.99 -12.98 12.98
C TRP A 320 -8.01 -13.62 13.97
N GLY A 321 -6.82 -13.04 14.06
CA GLY A 321 -5.84 -13.42 15.08
C GLY A 321 -6.36 -13.13 16.49
N ARG A 322 -5.94 -13.92 17.48
CA ARG A 322 -6.45 -13.80 18.87
C ARG A 322 -6.17 -12.44 19.51
N GLY A 323 -5.16 -11.72 19.02
CA GLY A 323 -4.77 -10.39 19.50
C GLY A 323 -5.37 -9.22 18.74
N TRP A 324 -6.27 -9.44 17.76
CA TRP A 324 -6.78 -8.39 16.86
C TRP A 324 -7.21 -7.11 17.59
N ALA A 325 -8.17 -7.23 18.51
CA ALA A 325 -8.70 -6.06 19.23
C ALA A 325 -7.63 -5.37 20.10
N GLU A 326 -6.73 -6.15 20.70
CA GLU A 326 -5.68 -5.62 21.58
C GLU A 326 -4.68 -4.77 20.80
N TRP A 327 -4.19 -5.24 19.66
CA TRP A 327 -3.16 -4.50 18.93
C TRP A 327 -3.72 -3.31 18.17
N VAL A 328 -4.96 -3.41 17.67
CA VAL A 328 -5.64 -2.24 17.08
C VAL A 328 -5.79 -1.14 18.14
N ARG A 329 -6.14 -1.50 19.38
CA ARG A 329 -6.16 -0.55 20.51
C ARG A 329 -4.77 0.04 20.78
N ILE A 330 -3.69 -0.75 20.73
CA ILE A 330 -2.32 -0.22 20.89
C ILE A 330 -2.03 0.87 19.85
N VAL A 331 -2.41 0.67 18.59
CA VAL A 331 -2.28 1.69 17.53
C VAL A 331 -3.18 2.91 17.78
N ALA A 332 -4.38 2.69 18.33
CA ALA A 332 -5.33 3.74 18.67
C ALA A 332 -4.95 4.59 19.91
N ASP A 333 -4.22 4.05 20.87
CA ASP A 333 -3.90 4.75 22.13
C ASP A 333 -2.67 5.67 22.01
N GLU A 334 -1.98 5.66 20.86
CA GLU A 334 -0.75 6.43 20.64
C GLU A 334 -0.88 7.99 20.67
N VAL A 335 -2.05 8.54 21.01
CA VAL A 335 -2.28 9.99 21.17
C VAL A 335 -2.14 10.48 22.60
N GLU A 336 -2.34 9.63 23.62
CA GLU A 336 -2.39 10.13 25.00
C GLU A 336 -1.01 10.41 25.61
N ALA A 337 0.06 9.79 25.10
CA ALA A 337 1.42 9.98 25.64
C ALA A 337 2.12 11.28 25.17
N ALA A 338 1.41 12.19 24.49
CA ALA A 338 1.98 13.42 23.93
C ALA A 338 1.16 14.69 24.23
N SER A 339 0.17 14.60 25.12
CA SER A 339 -0.64 15.76 25.55
C SER A 339 -0.15 16.32 26.88
#